data_AF-A0A3N5G7I6-F1
#
_entry.id   AF-A0A3N5G7I6-F1
#
_cell.length_a   1.000
_cell.length_b   1.000
_cell.length_c   1.000
_cell.angle_alpha   90.00
_cell.angle_beta   90.00
_cell.angle_gamma   90.00
#
_symmetry.space_group_name_H-M   'P 1'
#
loop_
_entity.id
_entity.type
_entity.pdbx_description
1 polymer ?
#
loop_
_entity_poly.entity_id
_entity_poly.type
_entity_poly.pdbx_seq_one_letter_code
_entity_poly.pdbx_strand_id
1 'polypeptide(L)' 'MTAQILDPSAYQRALAVRDLTDAALGPHAMQLLVQHAIDALRDAWGCPVIVYRAPPLVPVADNYDDLHYPPG' A
#
# COMPACT_ATOMS: atom_id res chain seq x y z
N MET A 1 14.50 -14.03 7.93
CA MET A 1 13.97 -15.19 7.17
C MET A 1 14.66 -15.29 5.81
N THR A 2 14.68 -16.45 5.14
CA THR A 2 15.21 -16.55 3.75
C THR A 2 14.24 -15.90 2.77
N ALA A 3 14.73 -15.07 1.84
CA ALA A 3 13.90 -14.46 0.81
C ALA A 3 13.22 -15.54 -0.05
N GLN A 4 11.89 -15.60 0.00
CA GLN A 4 11.11 -16.51 -0.83
C GLN A 4 10.90 -15.89 -2.21
N ILE A 5 11.44 -16.53 -3.24
CA ILE A 5 11.21 -16.12 -4.62
C ILE A 5 9.82 -16.61 -5.05
N LEU A 6 8.97 -15.69 -5.51
CA LEU A 6 7.67 -16.03 -6.08
C LEU A 6 7.86 -16.66 -7.46
N ASP A 7 7.06 -17.69 -7.77
CA ASP A 7 6.95 -18.16 -9.15
C ASP A 7 6.27 -17.08 -10.02
N PRO A 8 6.51 -17.07 -11.34
CA PRO A 8 5.97 -16.03 -12.22
C PRO A 8 4.44 -15.88 -12.16
N SER A 9 3.70 -16.98 -11.95
CA SER A 9 2.24 -16.93 -11.88
C SER A 9 1.75 -16.28 -10.58
N ALA A 10 2.42 -16.56 -9.45
CA ALA A 10 2.12 -15.93 -8.18
C ALA A 10 2.44 -14.44 -8.22
N TYR A 11 3.57 -14.08 -8.83
CA TYR A 11 3.95 -12.68 -9.05
C TYR A 11 2.92 -11.91 -9.89
N GLN A 12 2.49 -12.48 -11.02
CA GLN A 12 1.45 -11.87 -11.87
C GLN A 12 0.12 -11.69 -11.14
N ARG A 13 -0.33 -12.71 -10.39
CA ARG A 13 -1.57 -12.62 -9.60
C ARG A 13 -1.50 -11.51 -8.55
N ALA A 14 -0.36 -11.36 -7.87
CA ALA A 14 -0.18 -10.31 -6.89
C ALA A 14 -0.26 -8.92 -7.51
N LEU A 15 0.37 -8.71 -8.67
CA LEU A 15 0.31 -7.44 -9.41
C LEU A 15 -1.05 -7.14 -10.02
N ALA A 16 -1.88 -8.16 -10.26
CA ALA A 16 -3.22 -7.98 -10.81
C ALA A 16 -4.24 -7.46 -9.76
N VAL A 17 -3.87 -7.39 -8.49
CA VAL A 17 -4.73 -6.81 -7.45
C VAL A 17 -4.85 -5.31 -7.68
N ARG A 18 -6.07 -4.87 -7.98
CA ARG A 18 -6.38 -3.45 -8.22
C ARG A 18 -6.26 -2.65 -6.92
N ASP A 19 -5.51 -1.55 -6.97
CA ASP A 19 -5.56 -0.52 -5.92
C ASP A 19 -6.90 0.22 -6.00
N LEU A 20 -7.79 -0.07 -5.04
CA LEU A 20 -9.12 0.54 -4.95
C LEU A 20 -9.08 2.00 -4.47
N THR A 21 -7.92 2.49 -4.05
CA THR A 21 -7.71 3.88 -3.61
C THR A 21 -7.20 4.77 -4.75
N ASP A 22 -6.81 4.19 -5.89
CA ASP A 22 -6.36 4.94 -7.07
C ASP A 22 -7.52 5.22 -8.04
N ALA A 23 -7.81 6.50 -8.25
CA ALA A 23 -8.83 6.96 -9.18
C ALA A 23 -8.44 6.70 -10.65
N ALA A 24 -7.15 6.59 -10.97
CA ALA A 24 -6.69 6.24 -12.32
C ALA A 24 -7.09 4.81 -12.71
N LEU A 25 -7.38 3.95 -11.73
CA LEU A 25 -7.87 2.59 -11.94
C LEU A 25 -9.40 2.49 -11.90
N GLY A 26 -10.12 3.62 -11.98
CA GLY A 26 -11.58 3.71 -12.01
C GLY A 26 -12.20 3.98 -10.63
N PRO A 27 -13.48 4.38 -10.57
CA PRO A 27 -14.13 4.82 -9.33
C PRO A 27 -14.35 3.67 -8.34
N HIS A 28 -14.20 3.97 -7.04
CA HIS A 28 -14.51 3.06 -5.94
C HIS A 28 -14.73 3.80 -4.62
N ALA A 29 -15.58 3.27 -3.73
CA ALA A 29 -15.93 3.91 -2.44
C ALA A 29 -14.72 4.10 -1.49
N MET A 30 -13.68 3.26 -1.62
CA MET A 30 -12.44 3.40 -0.85
C MET A 30 -11.71 4.73 -1.09
N GLN A 31 -11.88 5.34 -2.28
CA GLN A 31 -11.33 6.66 -2.58
C GLN A 31 -11.93 7.72 -1.68
N LEU A 32 -13.25 7.68 -1.44
CA LEU A 32 -13.93 8.60 -0.53
C LEU A 32 -13.43 8.45 0.90
N LEU A 33 -13.28 7.20 1.36
CA LEU A 33 -12.79 6.91 2.72
C LEU A 33 -11.37 7.45 2.93
N VAL A 34 -10.45 7.15 2.02
CA VAL A 34 -9.05 7.60 2.12
C VAL A 34 -8.95 9.11 1.98
N GLN A 35 -9.72 9.71 1.06
CA GLN A 35 -9.72 11.16 0.88
C GLN A 35 -10.20 11.89 2.13
N HIS A 36 -11.28 11.43 2.76
CA HIS A 36 -11.76 12.02 4.02
C HIS A 36 -10.72 11.92 5.15
N ALA A 37 -10.02 10.79 5.26
CA ALA A 37 -8.94 10.65 6.24
C ALA A 37 -7.77 11.61 5.96
N ILE A 38 -7.37 11.74 4.69
CA ILE A 38 -6.32 12.67 4.26
C ILE A 38 -6.70 14.11 4.58
N ASP A 39 -7.92 14.53 4.25
CA ASP A 39 -8.38 15.91 4.50
C ASP A 39 -8.43 16.21 6.00
N ALA A 40 -8.92 15.28 6.82
CA ALA A 40 -8.92 15.44 8.28
C ALA A 40 -7.51 15.59 8.86
N LEU A 41 -6.53 14.82 8.37
CA LEU A 41 -5.14 14.91 8.81
C LEU A 41 -4.47 16.20 8.34
N ARG A 42 -4.73 16.64 7.10
CA ARG A 42 -4.24 17.92 6.57
C ARG A 42 -4.72 19.07 7.45
N ASP A 43 -5.99 19.07 7.79
CA ASP A 43 -6.60 20.17 8.56
C ASP A 43 -6.11 20.14 10.02
N ALA A 44 -5.90 18.95 10.60
CA ALA A 44 -5.38 18.81 11.96
C ALA A 44 -3.91 19.24 12.11
N TRP A 45 -3.08 19.01 11.09
CA TRP A 45 -1.64 19.32 11.14
C TRP A 45 -1.24 20.61 10.43
N GLY A 46 -2.10 21.16 9.57
CA GLY A 46 -1.85 22.40 8.83
C GLY A 46 -0.69 22.31 7.84
N CYS A 47 -0.41 21.11 7.29
CA CYS A 47 0.71 20.88 6.37
C CYS A 47 0.25 20.35 5.01
N PRO A 48 1.06 20.52 3.94
CA PRO A 48 0.79 19.90 2.65
C PRO A 48 0.77 18.38 2.73
N VAL A 49 -0.13 17.74 1.97
CA VAL A 49 -0.19 16.29 1.85
C VAL A 49 0.56 15.85 0.58
N ILE A 50 1.42 14.86 0.73
CA ILE A 50 2.05 14.14 -0.38
C ILE A 50 1.51 12.71 -0.36
N VAL A 51 0.84 12.31 -1.44
CA VAL A 51 0.38 10.93 -1.62
C VAL A 51 1.43 10.17 -2.42
N TYR A 52 2.09 9.20 -1.78
CA TYR A 52 3.06 8.32 -2.42
C TYR A 52 2.47 6.91 -2.58
N ARG A 53 2.35 6.46 -3.83
CA ARG A 53 1.90 5.09 -4.17
C ARG A 53 3.12 4.22 -4.47
N ALA A 54 3.60 3.53 -3.44
CA ALA A 54 4.71 2.59 -3.54
C ALA A 54 4.32 1.33 -4.36
N PRO A 55 5.30 0.55 -4.87
CA PRO A 55 5.02 -0.75 -5.46
C PRO A 55 4.23 -1.66 -4.50
N PRO A 56 3.21 -2.39 -4.99
CA PRO A 56 2.34 -3.22 -4.13
C PRO A 56 3.01 -4.52 -3.67
N LEU A 57 4.19 -4.84 -4.20
CA LEU A 57 4.97 -6.02 -3.83
C LEU A 57 6.31 -5.59 -3.26
N VAL A 58 6.61 -6.07 -2.06
CA VAL A 58 7.82 -5.75 -1.30
C VAL A 58 8.42 -7.04 -0.73
N PRO A 59 9.74 -7.06 -0.43
CA PRO A 59 10.35 -8.14 0.33
C PRO A 59 9.70 -8.32 1.71
N VAL A 60 9.76 -9.55 2.24
CA VAL A 60 9.33 -9.85 3.62
C VAL A 60 10.14 -9.04 4.63
N ALA A 61 11.43 -8.83 4.36
CA ALA A 61 12.29 -8.05 5.24
C ALA A 61 11.76 -6.62 5.44
N ASP A 62 11.49 -5.92 4.35
CA ASP A 62 10.99 -4.54 4.36
C ASP A 62 9.62 -4.42 5.06
N ASN A 63 8.74 -5.42 4.93
CA ASN A 63 7.38 -5.37 5.49
C ASN A 63 7.27 -5.90 6.93
N TYR A 64 8.25 -6.67 7.41
CA TYR A 64 8.20 -7.32 8.73
C TYR A 64 9.51 -7.22 9.51
N ASP A 65 10.60 -7.79 8.99
CA ASP A 65 11.87 -7.93 9.74
C ASP A 65 12.44 -6.55 10.12
N ASP A 66 12.45 -5.60 9.17
CA ASP A 66 12.99 -4.24 9.34
C ASP A 66 12.07 -3.35 10.20
N LEU A 67 10.80 -3.73 10.33
CA LEU A 67 9.84 -3.09 11.22
C LEU A 67 9.80 -3.76 12.61
N HIS A 68 10.69 -4.73 12.87
CA HIS A 68 10.82 -5.45 14.13
C HIS A 68 9.54 -6.17 14.59
N TYR A 69 8.71 -6.65 13.65
CA TYR A 69 7.61 -7.54 14.01
C TYR A 69 8.16 -8.84 14.61
N PRO A 70 7.51 -9.41 15.64
CA PRO A 70 7.93 -10.69 16.18
C PRO A 70 7.76 -11.80 15.14
N PRO A 71 8.62 -12.84 15.16
CA PRO A 71 8.43 -13.99 14.29
C PRO A 71 7.10 -14.66 14.61
N GLY A 72 6.34 -14.96 13.55
CA GLY A 72 5.10 -15.75 13.62
C GLY A 72 5.35 -17.25 13.69
#